data_AF-W1XMD1-F1
#
_entry.id   AF-W1XMD1-F1
#
_cell.length_a   1.000
_cell.length_b   1.000
_cell.length_c   1.000
_cell.angle_alpha   90.00
_cell.angle_beta   90.00
_cell.angle_gamma   90.00
#
_symmetry.space_group_name_H-M   'P 1'
#
loop_
_entity.id
_entity.type
_entity.pdbx_description
1 polymer ?
#
loop_
_entity_poly.entity_id
_entity_poly.type
_entity_poly.pdbx_seq_one_letter_code
_entity_poly.pdbx_strand_id
1 'polypeptide(L)'
;TGIVFVRTDIEGHPSVRAHIDNVTNTMRATTLENGEAKVFTVEHVMAAFSAMNIDNCYIEMDSPEPPVGDGSSAIFVNLIEEAGIEEQIAS
;
A
#
# COMPACT_ATOMS: atom_id res chain seq x y z
N THR A 1 7.24 7.99 -8.54
CA THR A 1 6.42 8.18 -7.32
C THR A 1 6.64 7.08 -6.32
N GLY A 2 6.54 5.82 -6.74
CA GLY A 2 6.51 4.67 -5.84
C GLY A 2 5.09 4.37 -5.35
N ILE A 3 5.01 3.41 -4.45
CA ILE A 3 3.78 3.01 -3.76
C ILE A 3 3.61 3.86 -2.50
N VAL A 4 2.47 4.54 -2.35
CA VAL A 4 2.21 5.50 -1.27
C VAL A 4 0.85 5.23 -0.64
N PHE A 5 0.84 4.97 0.66
CA PHE A 5 -0.39 4.80 1.45
C PHE A 5 -0.86 6.16 1.98
N VAL A 6 -2.16 6.43 1.89
CA VAL A 6 -2.80 7.68 2.30
C VAL A 6 -3.93 7.36 3.28
N ARG A 7 -3.87 7.94 4.49
CA ARG A 7 -4.90 7.76 5.53
C ARG A 7 -5.99 8.82 5.36
N THR A 8 -7.03 8.50 4.61
CA THR A 8 -8.13 9.42 4.30
C THR A 8 -9.10 9.63 5.47
N ASP A 9 -9.02 8.79 6.50
CA ASP A 9 -9.75 8.93 7.76
C ASP A 9 -9.13 9.95 8.73
N ILE A 10 -7.92 10.45 8.45
CA ILE A 10 -7.24 11.47 9.25
C ILE A 10 -7.27 12.81 8.52
N GLU A 11 -7.60 13.88 9.25
CA GLU A 11 -7.58 15.25 8.73
C GLU A 11 -6.24 15.58 8.07
N GLY A 12 -6.28 16.18 6.87
CA GLY A 12 -5.08 16.48 6.10
C GLY A 12 -4.52 15.30 5.29
N HIS A 13 -5.15 14.13 5.34
CA HIS A 13 -4.82 12.93 4.55
C HIS A 13 -3.32 12.60 4.56
N PRO A 14 -2.71 12.42 5.75
CA PRO A 14 -1.29 12.13 5.85
C PRO A 14 -0.94 10.86 5.08
N SER A 15 0.28 10.81 4.54
CA SER A 15 0.75 9.70 3.71
C SER A 15 2.12 9.16 4.09
N VAL A 16 2.32 7.88 3.79
CA VAL A 16 3.57 7.16 4.02
C VAL A 16 3.94 6.37 2.77
N ARG A 17 5.16 6.58 2.28
CA ARG A 17 5.71 5.82 1.15
C ARG A 17 6.13 4.44 1.62
N ALA A 18 5.87 3.41 0.81
CA ALA A 18 6.43 2.08 1.00
C ALA A 18 7.93 2.08 0.71
N HIS A 19 8.71 2.47 1.71
CA HIS A 19 10.17 2.55 1.66
C HIS A 19 10.75 1.98 2.95
N ILE A 20 11.95 1.40 2.88
CA ILE A 20 12.58 0.74 4.04
C ILE A 20 12.77 1.69 5.22
N ASP A 21 13.05 2.96 4.96
CA ASP A 21 13.23 3.98 6.00
C ASP A 21 11.95 4.27 6.80
N ASN A 22 10.78 3.92 6.25
CA ASN A 22 9.50 4.10 6.92
C ASN A 22 9.03 2.83 7.64
N VAL A 23 9.77 1.71 7.57
CA VAL A 23 9.42 0.47 8.25
C VAL A 23 9.72 0.59 9.74
N THR A 24 8.69 0.61 10.59
CA THR A 24 8.86 0.75 12.05
C THR A 24 8.60 -0.53 12.83
N ASN A 25 7.95 -1.52 12.23
CA ASN A 25 7.73 -2.83 12.87
C ASN A 25 7.61 -3.94 11.81
N THR A 26 8.11 -5.13 12.14
CA THR A 26 8.00 -6.36 11.33
C THR A 26 7.54 -7.57 12.15
N MET A 27 7.19 -7.37 13.43
CA MET A 27 6.76 -8.43 14.32
C MET A 27 5.29 -8.76 14.04
N ARG A 28 5.05 -9.92 13.40
CA ARG A 28 3.76 -10.43 12.90
C ARG A 28 3.24 -9.79 11.61
N ALA A 29 3.55 -8.51 11.37
CA ALA A 29 3.18 -7.80 10.16
C ALA A 29 4.15 -6.66 9.88
N THR A 30 4.21 -6.18 8.63
CA THR A 30 5.01 -5.01 8.25
C THR A 30 4.20 -3.75 8.50
N THR A 31 4.77 -2.84 9.29
CA THR A 31 4.19 -1.52 9.60
C THR A 31 5.02 -0.43 8.95
N LEU A 32 4.34 0.49 8.27
CA LEU A 32 4.94 1.73 7.75
C LEU A 32 4.45 2.92 8.54
N GLU A 33 5.34 3.87 8.82
CA GLU A 33 5.02 5.07 9.58
C GLU A 33 5.79 6.30 9.06
N ASN A 34 5.08 7.41 8.88
CA ASN A 34 5.63 8.72 8.58
C ASN A 34 4.72 9.82 9.14
N GLY A 35 5.13 10.44 10.25
CA GLY A 35 4.29 11.40 10.96
C GLY A 35 3.00 10.75 11.45
N GLU A 36 1.85 11.30 11.07
CA GLU A 36 0.52 10.78 11.44
C GLU A 36 0.07 9.59 10.56
N ALA A 37 0.72 9.37 9.42
CA ALA A 37 0.43 8.22 8.58
C ALA A 37 1.09 6.97 9.15
N LYS A 38 0.28 6.11 9.76
CA LYS A 38 0.69 4.78 10.21
C LYS A 38 -0.23 3.73 9.61
N VAL A 39 0.36 2.75 8.93
CA VAL A 39 -0.37 1.64 8.30
C VAL A 39 0.28 0.30 8.67
N PHE A 40 -0.56 -0.69 8.95
CA PHE A 40 -0.12 -2.03 9.32
C PHE A 40 -0.45 -3.04 8.22
N THR A 41 0.18 -4.22 8.28
CA THR A 41 -0.15 -5.39 7.45
C THR A 41 -0.09 -5.07 5.94
N VAL A 42 0.91 -4.29 5.53
CA VAL A 42 1.05 -3.84 4.13
C VAL A 42 1.55 -4.94 3.20
N GLU A 43 2.12 -6.02 3.74
CA GLU A 43 2.82 -7.06 2.98
C GLU A 43 1.97 -7.72 1.89
N HIS A 44 0.67 -7.97 2.11
CA HIS A 44 -0.17 -8.61 1.11
C HIS A 44 -0.51 -7.68 -0.06
N VAL A 45 -0.70 -6.39 0.21
CA VAL A 45 -0.87 -5.35 -0.81
C VAL A 45 0.42 -5.20 -1.61
N MET A 46 1.56 -5.11 -0.92
CA MET A 46 2.87 -5.00 -1.56
C MET A 46 3.22 -6.23 -2.41
N ALA A 47 2.85 -7.42 -1.97
CA ALA A 47 3.04 -8.65 -2.75
C ALA A 47 2.21 -8.66 -4.03
N ALA A 48 0.97 -8.16 -4.00
CA ALA A 48 0.14 -8.02 -5.20
C ALA A 48 0.76 -7.02 -6.19
N PHE A 49 1.17 -5.84 -5.72
CA PHE A 49 1.83 -4.85 -6.59
C PHE A 49 3.14 -5.37 -7.18
N SER A 50 3.95 -6.09 -6.39
CA SER A 50 5.16 -6.71 -6.90
C SER A 50 4.87 -7.80 -7.93
N ALA A 51 3.83 -8.62 -7.74
CA ALA A 51 3.47 -9.66 -8.69
C ALA A 51 2.94 -9.09 -10.01
N MET A 52 2.24 -7.96 -9.94
CA MET A 52 1.64 -7.28 -11.09
C MET A 52 2.55 -6.21 -11.71
N ASN A 53 3.81 -6.07 -11.24
CA ASN A 53 4.78 -5.06 -11.67
C ASN A 53 4.24 -3.62 -11.61
N ILE A 54 3.56 -3.26 -10.53
CA ILE A 54 3.09 -1.90 -10.29
C ILE A 54 4.18 -1.10 -9.58
N ASP A 55 4.67 -0.05 -10.25
CA ASP A 55 5.72 0.83 -9.71
C ASP A 55 5.15 2.04 -8.95
N ASN A 56 4.05 2.61 -9.45
CA ASN A 56 3.49 3.88 -8.99
C ASN A 56 2.00 3.73 -8.68
N CYS A 57 1.63 3.93 -7.41
CA CYS A 57 0.22 3.87 -7.00
C CYS A 57 0.02 4.65 -5.69
N TYR A 58 -1.10 5.36 -5.58
CA TYR A 58 -1.62 5.87 -4.31
C TYR A 58 -2.71 4.93 -3.81
N ILE A 59 -2.59 4.50 -2.56
CA ILE A 59 -3.55 3.62 -1.88
C ILE A 59 -4.22 4.42 -0.80
N GLU A 60 -5.44 4.85 -1.07
CA GLU A 60 -6.29 5.57 -0.11
C GLU A 60 -7.02 4.58 0.80
N MET A 61 -6.94 4.83 2.10
CA MET A 61 -7.48 3.95 3.13
C MET A 61 -8.14 4.77 4.23
N ASP A 62 -9.35 4.40 4.60
CA ASP A 62 -10.14 4.99 5.70
C ASP A 62 -9.93 4.25 7.03
N SER A 63 -8.89 3.43 7.10
CA SER A 63 -8.51 2.60 8.25
C SER A 63 -6.98 2.44 8.26
N PRO A 64 -6.35 2.22 9.42
CA PRO A 64 -4.92 1.94 9.52
C PRO A 64 -4.48 0.60 8.91
N GLU A 65 -5.40 -0.29 8.55
CA GLU A 65 -5.06 -1.62 8.01
C GLU A 65 -5.84 -1.90 6.72
N PRO A 66 -5.19 -2.51 5.70
CA PRO A 66 -5.88 -2.91 4.49
C PRO A 66 -6.81 -4.10 4.78
N PRO A 67 -7.82 -4.35 3.93
CA PRO A 67 -8.72 -5.48 4.09
C PRO A 67 -7.95 -6.81 4.11
N VAL A 68 -8.13 -7.62 5.16
CA VAL A 68 -7.43 -8.90 5.30
C VAL A 68 -7.91 -9.94 4.29
N GLY A 69 -9.15 -9.82 3.80
CA GLY A 69 -9.73 -10.77 2.84
C GLY A 69 -9.69 -12.20 3.38
N ASP A 70 -9.09 -13.12 2.62
CA ASP A 70 -8.82 -14.52 2.99
C ASP A 70 -7.40 -14.73 3.56
N GLY A 71 -6.64 -13.65 3.78
CA GLY A 71 -5.24 -13.69 4.21
C GLY A 71 -4.25 -13.88 3.07
N SER A 72 -4.68 -13.83 1.80
CA SER A 72 -3.81 -13.85 0.63
C SER A 72 -3.77 -12.49 -0.08
N SER A 73 -2.96 -12.40 -1.13
CA SER A 73 -2.93 -11.24 -2.04
C SER A 73 -4.00 -11.28 -3.15
N ALA A 74 -4.80 -12.35 -3.25
CA ALA A 74 -5.69 -12.58 -4.40
C ALA A 74 -6.73 -11.47 -4.58
N ILE A 75 -7.28 -10.94 -3.49
CA ILE A 75 -8.23 -9.83 -3.56
C ILE A 75 -7.63 -8.58 -4.21
N PHE A 76 -6.36 -8.28 -3.90
CA PHE A 76 -5.68 -7.11 -4.44
C PHE A 76 -5.26 -7.33 -5.90
N VAL A 77 -4.85 -8.55 -6.27
CA VAL A 77 -4.58 -8.88 -7.68
C VAL A 77 -5.84 -8.67 -8.53
N ASN A 78 -6.98 -9.19 -8.09
CA ASN A 78 -8.25 -9.01 -8.83
C ASN A 78 -8.60 -7.53 -8.99
N LEU A 79 -8.47 -6.73 -7.92
CA LEU A 79 -8.73 -5.29 -7.98
C LEU A 79 -7.79 -4.56 -8.96
N ILE A 80 -6.51 -4.95 -9.01
CA ILE A 80 -5.54 -4.39 -9.96
C ILE A 80 -5.91 -4.78 -11.40
N GLU A 81 -6.29 -6.04 -11.64
CA GLU A 81 -6.73 -6.50 -12.96
C GLU A 81 -8.00 -5.78 -13.42
N GLU A 82 -8.97 -5.57 -12.53
CA GLU A 82 -10.20 -4.82 -12.81
C GLU A 82 -9.91 -3.35 -13.12
N ALA A 83 -8.97 -2.72 -12.41
CA ALA A 83 -8.57 -1.33 -12.65
C ALA A 83 -7.76 -1.14 -13.94
N GLY A 84 -7.01 -2.17 -14.35
CA GLY A 84 -6.06 -2.12 -15.45
C GLY A 84 -4.72 -1.49 -15.07
N ILE A 85 -3.74 -1.64 -15.96
CA ILE A 85 -2.37 -1.17 -15.78
C ILE A 85 -2.01 -0.22 -16.92
N GLU A 86 -1.43 0.93 -16.58
CA GLU A 86 -0.97 1.93 -17.54
C GLU A 86 0.55 1.96 -17.58
N GLU A 87 1.13 1.78 -18.77
CA GLU A 87 2.57 1.96 -18.98
C GLU A 87 2.94 3.44 -18.95
N GLN A 88 3.99 3.77 -18.20
CA GLN A 88 4.46 5.15 -18.09
C GLN A 88 5.82 5.32 -18.78
N ILE A 89 5.98 6.43 -19.50
CA ILE A 89 7.31 6.84 -19.99
C ILE A 89 8.07 7.41 -18.79
N ALA A 90 9.00 6.63 -18.26
CA ALA A 90 9.89 7.07 -17.19
C ALA A 90 11.09 7.84 -17.79
N SER A 91 11.39 9.01 -17.21
CA SER A 91 12.56 9.85 -17.52
C SER A 91 13.55 9.88 -16.37
#